data_AF-A0A1L7NMG4-F1
#
_entry.id   AF-A0A1L7NMG4-F1
#
_cell.length_a   1.000
_cell.length_b   1.000
_cell.length_c   1.000
_cell.angle_alpha   90.00
_cell.angle_beta   90.00
_cell.angle_gamma   90.00
#
_symmetry.space_group_name_H-M   'P 1'
#
loop_
_entity.id
_entity.type
_entity.pdbx_description
1 polymer ?
#
loop_
_entity_poly.entity_id
_entity_poly.type
_entity_poly.pdbx_seq_one_letter_code
_entity_poly.pdbx_strand_id
1 'polypeptide(L)'
;MNHAVARALTLAATHFVDGHLLKFDADEVYPRLKTLSQKGNCLLASEVRDFTISPDYQHLTVTELVERIEVTANQMVEFGKLMLTAAHEGLMEAVEEPGFEMDASRWDLAAFAEACI
;
A
#
# COMPACT_ATOMS: atom_id res chain seq x y z
N MET A 1 -5.17 -3.20 -12.55
CA MET A 1 -4.28 -2.98 -11.39
C MET A 1 -4.82 -3.80 -10.24
N ASN A 2 -4.00 -4.60 -9.56
CA ASN A 2 -4.44 -5.41 -8.41
C ASN A 2 -4.97 -4.48 -7.30
N HIS A 3 -6.10 -4.83 -6.66
CA HIS A 3 -6.69 -4.06 -5.56
C HIS A 3 -5.71 -3.80 -4.41
N ALA A 4 -4.85 -4.78 -4.07
CA ALA A 4 -3.83 -4.62 -3.04
C ALA A 4 -2.79 -3.56 -3.42
N VAL A 5 -2.37 -3.53 -4.68
CA VAL A 5 -1.43 -2.52 -5.20
C VAL A 5 -2.06 -1.14 -5.19
N ALA A 6 -3.33 -1.02 -5.58
CA ALA A 6 -4.05 0.25 -5.53
C ALA A 6 -4.12 0.81 -4.10
N ARG A 7 -4.46 -0.04 -3.11
CA ARG A 7 -4.50 0.36 -1.71
C ARG A 7 -3.12 0.70 -1.15
N ALA A 8 -2.09 -0.06 -1.52
CA ALA A 8 -0.72 0.26 -1.14
C ALA A 8 -0.25 1.60 -1.72
N LEU A 9 -0.63 1.92 -2.96
CA LEU A 9 -0.34 3.21 -3.59
C LEU A 9 -1.06 4.37 -2.89
N THR A 10 -2.34 4.22 -2.57
CA THR A 10 -3.08 5.21 -1.77
C THR A 10 -2.37 5.45 -0.44
N LEU A 11 -2.11 4.37 0.31
CA LEU A 11 -1.54 4.48 1.65
C LEU A 11 -0.13 5.08 1.62
N ALA A 12 0.71 4.62 0.68
CA ALA A 12 2.02 5.21 0.46
C ALA A 12 1.90 6.69 0.11
N ALA A 13 1.07 7.08 -0.86
CA ALA A 13 0.90 8.48 -1.23
C ALA A 13 0.44 9.36 -0.06
N THR A 14 -0.48 8.86 0.78
CA THR A 14 -0.92 9.59 1.98
C THR A 14 0.17 9.79 3.03
N HIS A 15 1.22 8.97 3.03
CA HIS A 15 2.38 9.14 3.91
C HIS A 15 3.29 10.31 3.49
N PHE A 16 3.38 10.58 2.19
CA PHE A 16 4.24 11.65 1.65
C PHE A 16 3.55 13.02 1.63
N VAL A 17 2.25 13.07 1.87
CA VAL A 17 1.46 14.30 1.98
C VAL A 17 1.06 14.55 3.42
N ASP A 18 0.86 15.81 3.77
CA ASP A 18 0.27 16.15 5.07
C ASP A 18 -1.23 15.83 5.05
N GLY A 19 -1.56 14.63 5.54
CA GLY A 19 -2.91 14.08 5.52
C GLY A 19 -3.95 14.93 6.25
N HIS A 20 -3.53 15.81 7.17
CA HIS A 20 -4.43 16.72 7.88
C HIS A 20 -4.97 17.86 7.02
N LEU A 21 -4.38 18.07 5.83
CA LEU A 21 -4.71 19.19 4.93
C LEU A 21 -5.32 18.73 3.59
N LEU A 22 -5.66 17.44 3.44
CA LEU A 22 -6.27 16.92 2.23
C LEU A 22 -7.70 17.50 2.07
N LYS A 23 -7.93 18.17 0.94
CA LYS A 23 -9.25 18.70 0.54
C LYS A 23 -10.04 17.74 -0.36
N PHE A 24 -9.53 16.54 -0.59
CA PHE A 24 -10.05 15.54 -1.54
C PHE A 24 -9.77 14.13 -1.03
N ASP A 25 -10.36 13.15 -1.71
CA ASP A 25 -10.18 11.73 -1.41
C ASP A 25 -8.70 11.32 -1.50
N ALA A 26 -8.25 10.53 -0.53
CA ALA A 26 -6.91 9.96 -0.48
C ALA A 26 -6.59 9.14 -1.74
N ASP A 27 -7.61 8.47 -2.30
CA ASP A 27 -7.47 7.67 -3.52
C ASP A 27 -7.12 8.53 -4.76
N GLU A 28 -7.30 9.86 -4.71
CA GLU A 28 -6.94 10.77 -5.81
C GLU A 28 -5.50 11.30 -5.76
N VAL A 29 -4.79 11.17 -4.63
CA VAL A 29 -3.47 11.79 -4.42
C VAL A 29 -2.45 11.22 -5.42
N TYR A 30 -2.31 9.90 -5.47
CA TYR A 30 -1.35 9.24 -6.36
C TYR A 30 -1.64 9.47 -7.85
N PRO A 31 -2.88 9.28 -8.37
CA PRO A 31 -3.18 9.56 -9.78
C PRO A 31 -2.85 10.98 -10.22
N ARG A 32 -3.07 11.98 -9.35
CA ARG A 32 -2.74 13.38 -9.63
C ARG A 32 -1.23 13.61 -9.68
N LEU A 33 -0.49 13.10 -8.69
CA LEU A 33 0.97 13.12 -8.68
C LEU A 33 1.56 12.46 -9.92
N LYS A 34 1.04 11.28 -10.30
CA LYS A 34 1.47 10.55 -11.50
C LYS A 34 1.20 11.33 -12.79
N THR A 35 0.06 11.99 -12.87
CA THR A 35 -0.27 12.87 -14.00
C THR A 35 0.67 14.07 -14.07
N LEU A 36 1.02 14.68 -12.92
CA LEU A 36 1.96 15.79 -12.85
C LEU A 36 3.38 15.37 -13.25
N SER A 37 3.84 14.19 -12.80
CA SER A 37 5.17 13.68 -13.18
C SER A 37 5.27 13.39 -14.69
N GLN A 38 4.19 12.89 -15.30
CA GLN A 38 4.12 12.59 -16.73
C GLN A 38 4.09 13.84 -17.63
N LYS A 39 3.67 14.99 -17.11
CA LYS A 39 3.70 16.25 -17.86
C LYS A 39 5.12 16.77 -18.13
N GLY A 40 6.16 16.09 -17.63
CA GLY A 40 7.56 16.34 -17.97
C GLY A 40 8.12 17.64 -17.39
N ASN A 41 7.37 18.29 -16.51
CA ASN A 41 7.86 19.44 -15.76
C ASN A 41 8.68 18.89 -14.60
N CYS A 42 9.95 19.28 -14.46
CA CYS A 42 10.77 19.05 -13.25
C CYS A 42 10.24 19.89 -12.08
N LEU A 43 8.93 19.80 -11.83
CA LEU A 43 8.21 20.52 -10.80
C LEU A 43 8.68 20.01 -9.46
N LEU A 44 9.03 20.92 -8.56
CA LEU A 44 9.34 20.54 -7.19
C LEU A 44 8.04 20.17 -6.46
N ALA A 45 8.13 19.22 -5.54
CA ALA A 45 7.00 18.77 -4.74
C ALA A 45 6.41 19.93 -3.92
N SER A 46 7.25 20.89 -3.48
CA SER A 46 6.83 22.14 -2.83
C SER A 46 5.99 23.07 -3.70
N GLU A 47 6.08 22.95 -5.02
CA GLU A 47 5.36 23.81 -5.98
C GLU A 47 3.98 23.24 -6.35
N VAL A 48 3.67 22.02 -5.90
CA VAL A 48 2.36 21.43 -6.11
C VAL A 48 1.34 22.16 -5.22
N ARG A 49 0.30 22.71 -5.87
CA ARG A 49 -0.74 23.51 -5.19
C ARG A 49 -1.93 22.69 -4.73
N ASP A 50 -2.08 21.48 -5.26
CA ASP A 50 -3.24 20.65 -5.01
C ASP A 50 -3.21 20.06 -3.60
N PHE A 51 -2.05 19.61 -3.12
CA PHE A 51 -1.86 19.02 -1.78
C PHE A 51 -0.61 19.61 -1.11
N THR A 52 -0.62 19.63 0.22
CA THR A 52 0.57 19.97 1.01
C THR A 52 1.46 18.76 1.12
N ILE A 53 2.64 18.82 0.50
CA ILE A 53 3.68 17.78 0.65
C ILE A 53 4.35 17.93 2.01
N SER A 54 4.59 16.81 2.69
CA SER A 54 5.30 16.82 3.97
C SER A 54 6.66 17.53 3.83
N PRO A 55 7.07 18.38 4.78
CA PRO A 55 8.29 19.17 4.70
C PRO A 55 9.54 18.35 4.34
N ASP A 56 9.61 17.11 4.80
CA ASP A 56 10.72 16.20 4.56
C ASP A 56 10.91 15.83 3.08
N TYR A 57 9.88 16.01 2.24
CA TYR A 57 9.89 15.62 0.83
C TYR A 57 9.75 16.79 -0.14
N GLN A 58 9.63 18.02 0.36
CA GLN A 58 9.41 19.23 -0.45
C GLN A 58 10.56 19.55 -1.42
N HIS A 59 11.77 19.08 -1.11
CA HIS A 59 12.97 19.28 -1.92
C HIS A 59 13.05 18.33 -3.13
N LEU A 60 12.22 17.29 -3.16
CA LEU A 60 12.17 16.33 -4.26
C LEU A 60 11.38 16.89 -5.44
N THR A 61 11.71 16.44 -6.63
CA THR A 61 10.82 16.60 -7.79
C THR A 61 9.59 15.72 -7.63
N VAL A 62 8.49 16.10 -8.29
CA VAL A 62 7.27 15.27 -8.32
C VAL A 62 7.55 13.89 -8.90
N THR A 63 8.48 13.77 -9.85
CA THR A 63 8.91 12.47 -10.41
C THR A 63 9.58 11.60 -9.35
N GLU A 64 10.57 12.12 -8.63
CA GLU A 64 11.24 11.39 -7.55
C GLU A 64 10.26 11.01 -6.43
N LEU A 65 9.30 11.89 -6.13
CA LEU A 65 8.26 11.62 -5.14
C LEU A 65 7.38 10.44 -5.57
N VAL A 66 6.93 10.43 -6.84
CA VAL A 66 6.14 9.32 -7.41
C VAL A 66 6.93 8.01 -7.40
N GLU A 67 8.20 8.04 -7.77
CA GLU A 67 9.05 6.84 -7.73
C GLU A 67 9.16 6.29 -6.31
N ARG A 68 9.36 7.16 -5.31
CA ARG A 68 9.38 6.74 -3.90
C ARG A 68 8.05 6.15 -3.45
N ILE A 69 6.92 6.75 -3.82
CA ILE A 69 5.58 6.22 -3.52
C ILE A 69 5.42 4.81 -4.11
N GLU A 70 5.84 4.60 -5.36
CA GLU A 70 5.74 3.31 -6.03
C GLU A 70 6.65 2.25 -5.40
N VAL A 71 7.87 2.62 -5.03
CA VAL A 71 8.79 1.74 -4.30
C VAL A 71 8.20 1.35 -2.94
N THR A 72 7.72 2.32 -2.16
CA THR A 72 7.09 2.06 -0.86
C THR A 72 5.86 1.17 -1.00
N ALA A 73 4.98 1.45 -1.96
CA ALA A 73 3.79 0.64 -2.20
C ALA A 73 4.15 -0.82 -2.56
N ASN A 74 5.16 -1.02 -3.43
CA ASN A 74 5.64 -2.36 -3.76
C ASN A 74 6.20 -3.09 -2.54
N GLN A 75 7.00 -2.41 -1.71
CA GLN A 75 7.52 -2.98 -0.47
C GLN A 75 6.41 -3.38 0.49
N MET A 76 5.35 -2.59 0.60
CA MET A 76 4.19 -2.91 1.45
C MET A 76 3.46 -4.16 0.94
N VAL A 77 3.30 -4.31 -0.37
CA VAL A 77 2.69 -5.50 -0.98
C VAL A 77 3.55 -6.74 -0.73
N GLU A 78 4.87 -6.65 -0.95
CA GLU A 78 5.78 -7.77 -0.71
C GLU A 78 5.84 -8.15 0.77
N PHE A 79 5.85 -7.17 1.68
CA PHE A 79 5.77 -7.42 3.11
C PHE A 79 4.44 -8.10 3.49
N GLY A 80 3.32 -7.65 2.93
CA GLY A 80 2.02 -8.28 3.15
C GLY A 80 1.98 -9.74 2.71
N LYS A 81 2.57 -10.06 1.55
CA LYS A 81 2.71 -11.45 1.08
C LYS A 81 3.55 -12.29 2.04
N LEU A 82 4.69 -11.77 2.47
CA LEU A 82 5.57 -12.47 3.42
C LEU A 82 4.84 -12.77 4.74
N MET A 83 4.02 -11.84 5.22
CA MET A 83 3.25 -12.05 6.44
C MET A 83 2.14 -13.08 6.28
N LEU A 84 1.47 -13.11 5.13
CA LEU A 84 0.51 -14.16 4.83
C LEU A 84 1.17 -15.54 4.75
N THR A 85 2.35 -15.64 4.13
CA THR A 85 3.12 -16.89 4.09
C THR A 85 3.48 -17.36 5.50
N ALA A 86 4.06 -16.48 6.32
CA ALA A 86 4.44 -16.83 7.69
C ALA A 86 3.23 -17.25 8.55
N ALA A 87 2.08 -16.56 8.38
CA ALA A 87 0.85 -16.93 9.07
C ALA A 87 0.33 -18.30 8.60
N HIS A 88 0.40 -18.60 7.30
CA HIS A 88 0.03 -19.90 6.76
C HIS A 88 0.92 -21.03 7.30
N GLU A 89 2.24 -20.83 7.29
CA GLU A 89 3.20 -21.80 7.84
C GLU A 89 2.94 -22.06 9.33
N GLY A 90 2.75 -21.00 10.14
CA GLY A 90 2.45 -21.17 11.56
C GLY A 90 1.11 -21.88 11.83
N LEU A 91 0.10 -21.69 10.96
CA LEU A 91 -1.16 -22.45 11.05
C LEU A 91 -0.96 -23.92 10.71
N MET A 92 -0.14 -24.24 9.70
CA MET A 92 0.17 -25.62 9.34
C MET A 92 0.96 -26.35 10.43
N GLU A 93 1.95 -25.70 11.04
CA GLU A 93 2.71 -26.24 12.17
C GLU A 93 1.79 -26.57 13.36
N ALA A 94 0.85 -25.68 13.69
CA ALA A 94 -0.10 -25.89 14.78
C ALA A 94 -1.05 -27.09 14.54
N VAL A 95 -1.39 -27.38 13.28
CA VAL A 95 -2.23 -28.54 12.92
C VAL A 95 -1.48 -29.87 13.06
N GLU A 96 -0.15 -29.86 12.92
CA GLU A 96 0.71 -31.04 13.06
C GLU A 96 1.08 -31.35 14.53
N GLU A 97 0.80 -30.46 15.47
CA GLU A 97 1.07 -30.69 16.90
C GLU A 97 0.18 -31.80 17.50
N PRO A 98 0.76 -32.80 18.20
CA PRO A 98 -0.01 -33.87 18.80
C PRO A 98 -0.98 -33.34 19.88
N GLY A 99 -2.29 -33.46 19.61
CA GLY A 99 -3.36 -32.98 20.48
C GLY A 99 -4.23 -31.88 19.86
N PHE A 100 -3.89 -31.40 18.66
CA PHE A 100 -4.74 -30.49 17.89
C PHE A 100 -5.84 -31.26 17.15
N GLU A 101 -7.08 -31.21 17.66
CA GLU A 101 -8.25 -31.63 16.89
C GLU A 101 -8.65 -30.50 15.93
N MET A 102 -8.38 -30.69 14.64
CA MET A 102 -8.79 -29.77 13.60
C MET A 102 -10.32 -29.76 13.49
N ASP A 103 -10.98 -28.86 14.22
CA ASP A 103 -12.41 -28.62 14.11
C ASP A 103 -12.70 -27.90 12.79
N ALA A 104 -12.86 -28.69 11.72
CA ALA A 104 -13.15 -28.23 10.36
C ALA A 104 -14.44 -27.39 10.26
N SER A 105 -15.30 -27.40 11.29
CA SER A 105 -16.48 -26.53 11.37
C SER A 105 -16.17 -25.09 11.80
N ARG A 106 -14.97 -24.85 12.34
CA ARG A 106 -14.57 -23.57 12.93
C ARG A 106 -13.75 -22.68 12.00
N TRP A 107 -12.96 -23.28 11.12
CA TRP A 107 -12.10 -22.58 10.16
C TRP A 107 -12.54 -22.96 8.75
N ASP A 108 -13.53 -22.24 8.22
CA ASP A 108 -13.90 -22.36 6.81
C ASP A 108 -12.80 -21.71 5.94
N LEU A 109 -11.71 -22.46 5.76
CA LEU A 109 -10.55 -22.07 4.97
C LEU A 109 -10.91 -21.86 3.49
N ALA A 110 -11.99 -22.47 3.00
CA ALA A 110 -12.52 -22.21 1.67
C ALA A 110 -13.05 -20.77 1.55
N ALA A 111 -13.77 -20.28 2.57
CA ALA A 111 -14.22 -18.89 2.63
C ALA A 111 -13.05 -17.88 2.73
N PHE A 112 -11.93 -18.24 3.36
CA PHE A 112 -10.75 -17.38 3.43
C PHE A 112 -9.98 -17.30 2.10
N ALA A 113 -9.93 -18.41 1.33
CA ALA A 113 -9.32 -18.44 0.01
C ALA A 113 -10.18 -17.73 -1.06
N GLU A 114 -11.51 -17.84 -0.98
CA GLU A 114 -12.43 -17.15 -1.91
C GLU A 114 -12.48 -15.63 -1.69
N ALA A 115 -12.17 -15.14 -0.48
CA ALA A 115 -12.05 -13.71 -0.20
C ALA A 115 -10.79 -13.04 -0.80
N CYS A 116 -9.87 -13.83 -1.35
CA CYS A 116 -8.61 -13.37 -1.93
C CYS A 116 -8.61 -13.32 -3.48
N ILE A 117 -9.76 -13.55 -4.15
CA ILE A 117 -9.92 -13.46 -5.62
C ILE A 117 -10.76 -12.25 -6.00
#